data_AF-A0A1Q3C5G8-F1
#
_entry.id   AF-A0A1Q3C5G8-F1
#
_cell.length_a   1.000
_cell.length_b   1.000
_cell.length_c   1.000
_cell.angle_alpha   90.00
_cell.angle_beta   90.00
_cell.angle_gamma   90.00
#
_symmetry.space_group_name_H-M   'P 1'
#
loop_
_entity.id
_entity.type
_entity.pdbx_description
1 polymer ?
#
loop_
_entity_poly.entity_id
_entity_poly.type
_entity_poly.pdbx_seq_one_letter_code
_entity_poly.pdbx_strand_id
1 'polypeptide(L)'
;MSNTRSNNMEARRARVLEPRLYEGSRDAEELENFLFDMEQYFHVVHVDKDSKVTMVTMYLAEDAKLWWPTKYVDIQANRCTINTWDDLKHELKN
;
A
#
# COMPACT_ATOMS: atom_id res chain seq x y z
N MET A 1 6.34 43.09 11.85
CA MET A 1 6.45 41.82 12.59
C MET A 1 5.50 40.82 11.94
N SER A 2 6.01 39.93 11.09
CA SER A 2 5.19 38.94 10.40
C SER A 2 5.90 37.59 10.32
N ASN A 3 5.63 36.79 11.34
CA ASN A 3 5.37 35.35 11.31
C ASN A 3 6.35 34.42 10.58
N THR A 4 7.42 34.04 11.28
CA THR A 4 8.30 32.89 10.97
C THR A 4 7.58 31.55 11.23
N ARG A 5 6.42 31.33 10.61
CA ARG A 5 5.68 30.05 10.70
C ARG A 5 5.95 29.13 9.50
N SER A 6 6.66 29.61 8.48
CA SER A 6 6.86 28.90 7.21
C SER A 6 7.98 27.84 7.25
N ASN A 7 8.98 27.98 8.14
CA ASN A 7 10.16 27.11 8.10
C ASN A 7 9.98 25.75 8.80
N ASN A 8 8.90 25.56 9.57
CA ASN A 8 8.69 24.33 10.35
C ASN A 8 7.76 23.30 9.66
N MET A 9 7.08 23.69 8.57
CA MET A 9 6.26 22.76 7.77
C MET A 9 7.14 21.98 6.78
N GLU A 10 8.14 22.65 6.20
CA GLU A 10 9.03 22.05 5.20
C GLU A 10 10.04 21.05 5.81
N ALA A 11 10.48 21.29 7.06
CA ALA A 11 11.39 20.39 7.77
C ALA A 11 10.70 19.13 8.36
N ARG A 12 9.38 19.14 8.56
CA ARG A 12 8.63 17.97 9.08
C ARG A 12 8.25 16.96 8.00
N ARG A 13 8.35 17.34 6.73
CA ARG A 13 8.39 16.43 5.58
C ARG A 13 9.81 15.87 5.43
N ALA A 14 10.34 15.20 6.45
CA ALA A 14 11.35 14.20 6.19
C ALA A 14 10.75 13.33 5.07
N ARG A 15 11.34 13.40 3.86
CA ARG A 15 10.75 12.89 2.63
C ARG A 15 10.22 11.50 2.93
N VAL A 16 8.90 11.35 2.97
CA VAL A 16 8.29 10.06 3.27
C VAL A 16 8.87 9.10 2.24
N LEU A 17 9.57 8.07 2.70
CA LEU A 17 10.14 7.09 1.80
C LEU A 17 8.96 6.37 1.15
N GLU A 18 8.78 6.60 -0.14
CA GLU A 18 7.77 5.88 -0.90
C GLU A 18 8.13 4.39 -0.92
N PRO A 19 7.17 3.49 -0.65
CA PRO A 19 7.39 2.06 -0.72
C PRO A 19 7.87 1.65 -2.10
N ARG A 20 8.70 0.60 -2.15
CA ARG A 20 9.06 -0.02 -3.42
C ARG A 20 7.84 -0.69 -4.05
N LEU A 21 7.83 -0.72 -5.38
CA LEU A 21 6.85 -1.51 -6.11
C LEU A 21 7.07 -3.00 -5.83
N TYR A 22 5.98 -3.75 -5.72
CA TYR A 22 6.03 -5.21 -5.64
C TYR A 22 5.69 -5.81 -6.98
N GLU A 23 6.66 -6.51 -7.58
CA GLU A 23 6.55 -7.06 -8.94
C GLU A 23 5.90 -8.45 -8.97
N GLY A 24 5.63 -9.06 -7.80
CA GLY A 24 5.07 -10.41 -7.70
C GLY A 24 6.13 -11.49 -7.54
N SER A 25 7.29 -11.14 -6.98
CA SER A 25 8.37 -12.07 -6.66
C SER A 25 7.87 -13.27 -5.86
N ARG A 26 8.41 -14.46 -6.17
CA ARG A 26 8.13 -15.68 -5.38
C ARG A 26 8.89 -15.73 -4.07
N ASP A 27 9.74 -14.73 -3.81
CA ASP A 27 10.46 -14.61 -2.55
C ASP A 27 9.51 -14.10 -1.47
N ALA A 28 9.26 -14.94 -0.47
CA ALA A 28 8.45 -14.59 0.68
C ALA A 28 9.05 -13.41 1.47
N GLU A 29 10.37 -13.27 1.52
CA GLU A 29 11.03 -12.16 2.22
C GLU A 29 10.73 -10.82 1.53
N GLU A 30 10.74 -10.81 0.20
CA GLU A 30 10.42 -9.60 -0.57
C GLU A 30 8.96 -9.17 -0.38
N LEU A 31 8.04 -10.14 -0.36
CA LEU A 31 6.64 -9.86 -0.06
C LEU A 31 6.47 -9.33 1.38
N GLU A 32 7.09 -9.95 2.39
CA GLU A 32 6.99 -9.47 3.77
C GLU A 32 7.59 -8.07 3.94
N ASN A 33 8.72 -7.79 3.29
CA ASN A 33 9.34 -6.46 3.29
C ASN A 33 8.40 -5.42 2.66
N PHE A 34 7.77 -5.74 1.52
CA PHE A 34 6.78 -4.86 0.90
C PHE A 34 5.58 -4.57 1.81
N LEU A 35 5.02 -5.60 2.43
CA LEU A 35 3.89 -5.45 3.35
C LEU A 35 4.26 -4.59 4.57
N PHE A 36 5.46 -4.79 5.10
CA PHE A 36 5.99 -3.99 6.21
C PHE A 36 6.17 -2.52 5.81
N ASP A 37 6.78 -2.25 4.65
CA ASP A 37 6.99 -0.89 4.13
C ASP A 37 5.66 -0.16 3.91
N MET A 38 4.65 -0.85 3.35
CA MET A 38 3.31 -0.29 3.19
C MET A 38 2.65 0.04 4.54
N GLU A 39 2.81 -0.82 5.56
CA GLU A 39 2.30 -0.55 6.91
C GLU A 39 2.93 0.71 7.52
N GLN A 40 4.25 0.87 7.39
CA GLN A 40 4.94 2.07 7.86
C GLN A 40 4.49 3.30 7.08
N TYR A 41 4.34 3.18 5.76
CA TYR A 41 3.89 4.26 4.91
C TYR A 41 2.49 4.74 5.30
N PHE A 42 1.53 3.83 5.51
CA PHE A 42 0.20 4.18 6.01
C PHE A 42 0.24 4.99 7.30
N HIS A 43 1.15 4.63 8.22
CA HIS A 43 1.29 5.31 9.49
C HIS A 43 1.79 6.75 9.31
N VAL A 44 2.79 6.95 8.43
CA VAL A 44 3.39 8.25 8.18
C VAL A 44 2.47 9.18 7.38
N VAL A 45 1.75 8.66 6.38
CA VAL A 45 0.84 9.46 5.54
C VAL A 45 -0.60 9.51 6.06
N HIS A 46 -0.89 8.86 7.19
CA HIS A 46 -2.21 8.80 7.83
C HIS A 46 -3.32 8.32 6.89
N VAL A 47 -3.09 7.21 6.19
CA VAL A 47 -4.08 6.65 5.25
C VAL A 47 -5.26 6.03 6.01
N ASP A 48 -6.47 6.43 5.61
CA ASP A 48 -7.72 5.87 6.10
C ASP A 48 -7.83 4.38 5.79
N LYS A 49 -8.43 3.62 6.71
CA LYS A 49 -8.56 2.16 6.59
C LYS A 49 -9.15 1.73 5.24
N ASP A 50 -10.19 2.44 4.80
CA ASP A 50 -10.92 2.13 3.56
C ASP A 50 -10.10 2.44 2.30
N SER A 51 -9.08 3.29 2.39
CA SER A 51 -8.20 3.65 1.28
C SER A 51 -6.93 2.78 1.18
N LYS A 52 -6.63 1.98 2.22
CA LYS A 52 -5.38 1.19 2.27
C LYS A 52 -5.28 0.18 1.13
N VAL A 53 -6.35 -0.57 0.85
CA VAL A 53 -6.38 -1.57 -0.23
C VAL A 53 -6.13 -0.90 -1.57
N THR A 54 -6.87 0.17 -1.88
CA THR A 54 -6.67 0.95 -3.10
C THR A 54 -5.23 1.44 -3.20
N MET A 55 -4.65 1.99 -2.13
CA MET A 55 -3.29 2.48 -2.19
C MET A 55 -2.27 1.37 -2.45
N VAL A 56 -2.37 0.21 -1.79
CA VAL A 56 -1.43 -0.92 -2.04
C VAL A 56 -1.51 -1.40 -3.48
N THR A 57 -2.71 -1.47 -4.04
CA THR A 57 -2.88 -1.91 -5.43
C THR A 57 -2.22 -0.96 -6.44
N MET A 58 -1.98 0.30 -6.06
CA MET A 58 -1.19 1.24 -6.87
C MET A 58 0.30 0.92 -6.87
N TYR A 59 0.82 0.30 -5.80
CA TYR A 59 2.23 -0.11 -5.65
C TYR A 59 2.50 -1.56 -6.11
N LEU A 60 1.50 -2.26 -6.65
CA LEU A 60 1.74 -3.51 -7.39
C LEU A 60 2.30 -3.18 -8.79
N ALA A 61 3.22 -4.00 -9.27
CA ALA A 61 3.83 -3.91 -10.59
C ALA A 61 3.87 -5.28 -11.28
N GLU A 62 4.19 -5.29 -12.57
CA GLU A 62 4.37 -6.50 -13.39
C GLU A 62 3.30 -7.58 -13.16
N ASP A 63 3.71 -8.79 -12.78
CA ASP A 63 2.83 -9.94 -12.58
C ASP A 63 1.86 -9.70 -11.41
N ALA A 64 2.30 -9.04 -10.34
CA ALA A 64 1.41 -8.66 -9.25
C ALA A 64 0.34 -7.64 -9.66
N LYS A 65 0.63 -6.75 -10.62
CA LYS A 65 -0.38 -5.83 -11.16
C LYS A 65 -1.47 -6.58 -11.93
N LEU A 66 -1.10 -7.63 -12.66
CA LEU A 66 -2.04 -8.47 -13.42
C LEU A 66 -2.96 -9.29 -12.54
N TRP A 67 -2.53 -9.62 -11.31
CA TRP A 67 -3.34 -10.32 -10.32
C TRP A 67 -4.55 -9.50 -9.85
N TRP A 68 -4.41 -8.18 -9.68
CA TRP A 68 -5.48 -7.33 -9.14
C TRP A 68 -6.75 -7.30 -10.00
N PRO A 69 -6.70 -7.12 -11.33
CA PRO A 69 -7.89 -7.23 -12.19
C PRO A 69 -8.64 -8.56 -12.05
N THR A 70 -7.92 -9.67 -11.92
CA THR A 70 -8.53 -10.99 -11.69
C THR A 70 -9.29 -11.03 -10.36
N LYS A 71 -8.66 -10.56 -9.28
CA LYS A 71 -9.33 -10.45 -7.96
C LYS A 71 -10.50 -9.48 -7.97
N TYR A 72 -10.40 -8.38 -8.70
CA TYR A 72 -11.50 -7.43 -8.84
C TYR A 72 -12.73 -8.07 -9.47
N VAL A 73 -12.55 -8.90 -10.51
CA VAL A 73 -13.65 -9.68 -11.10
C VAL A 73 -14.25 -10.66 -10.08
N ASP A 74 -13.43 -11.33 -9.27
CA ASP A 74 -13.91 -12.22 -8.21
C ASP A 74 -14.69 -11.49 -7.12
N ILE A 75 -14.27 -10.28 -6.75
CA ILE A 75 -14.99 -9.42 -5.79
C ILE A 75 -16.36 -9.03 -6.37
N GLN A 76 -16.42 -8.61 -7.63
CA GLN A 76 -17.68 -8.27 -8.30
C GLN A 76 -18.63 -9.48 -8.44
N ALA A 77 -18.07 -10.68 -8.56
CA ALA A 77 -18.81 -11.92 -8.60
C ALA A 77 -19.16 -12.50 -7.22
N ASN A 78 -18.88 -11.76 -6.12
CA ASN A 78 -19.02 -12.22 -4.73
C ASN A 78 -18.28 -13.54 -4.41
N ARG A 79 -17.20 -13.85 -5.14
CA ARG A 79 -16.35 -15.04 -4.93
C ARG A 79 -15.18 -14.77 -3.97
N CYS A 80 -14.81 -13.51 -3.82
CA CYS A 80 -13.73 -13.05 -2.93
C CYS A 80 -14.18 -11.78 -2.22
N THR A 81 -13.57 -11.47 -1.08
CA THR A 81 -13.82 -10.23 -0.34
C THR A 81 -12.48 -9.69 0.14
N ILE A 82 -12.05 -8.56 -0.43
CA ILE A 82 -10.82 -7.84 -0.05
C ILE A 82 -11.23 -6.42 0.33
N ASN A 83 -11.74 -6.26 1.54
CA ASN A 83 -12.22 -4.96 2.04
C ASN A 83 -11.24 -4.35 3.04
N THR A 84 -10.39 -5.18 3.64
CA THR A 84 -9.44 -4.75 4.66
C THR A 84 -8.01 -5.02 4.23
N TRP A 85 -7.09 -4.37 4.94
CA TRP A 85 -5.66 -4.63 4.79
C TRP A 85 -5.28 -6.08 5.12
N ASP A 86 -5.94 -6.68 6.12
CA ASP A 86 -5.65 -8.06 6.51
C ASP A 86 -6.14 -9.08 5.47
N ASP A 87 -7.31 -8.83 4.85
CA ASP A 87 -7.78 -9.65 3.72
C ASP A 87 -6.78 -9.61 2.57
N LEU A 88 -6.27 -8.42 2.23
CA LEU A 88 -5.29 -8.25 1.16
C LEU A 88 -3.98 -8.99 1.47
N LYS A 89 -3.48 -8.90 2.72
CA LYS A 89 -2.29 -9.65 3.16
C LYS A 89 -2.48 -11.15 3.02
N HIS A 90 -3.65 -11.67 3.35
CA HIS A 90 -3.94 -13.10 3.22
C HIS A 90 -3.95 -13.52 1.74
N GLU A 91 -4.58 -12.73 0.89
CA GLU A 91 -4.71 -13.02 -0.55
C GLU A 91 -3.38 -12.88 -1.31
N LEU A 92 -2.48 -11.97 -0.89
CA LEU A 92 -1.14 -11.84 -1.49
C LEU A 92 -0.18 -12.97 -1.10
N LYS A 93 -0.43 -13.64 0.02
CA LYS A 93 0.41 -14.75 0.54
C LYS A 93 -0.06 -16.14 0.07
N ASN A 94 -1.15 -16.20 -0.68
CA ASN A 94 -1.79 -17.43 -1.18
C ASN A 94 -1.18 -17.89 -2.49
#